data_AF-A0A285Z8R5-F1
#
_entry.id   AF-A0A285Z8R5-F1
#
_cell.length_a   1.000
_cell.length_b   1.000
_cell.length_c   1.000
_cell.angle_alpha   90.00
_cell.angle_beta   90.00
_cell.angle_gamma   90.00
#
_symmetry.space_group_name_H-M   'P 1'
#
loop_
_entity.id
_entity.type
_entity.pdbx_description
1 polymer ?
#
loop_
_entity_poly.entity_id
_entity_poly.type
_entity_poly.pdbx_seq_one_letter_code
_entity_poly.pdbx_strand_id
1 'polypeptide(L)' 'MPSQSDLRYSFQALVGDAEFEVVSFTLTEGISQPFALDLKLISFQHDFDQLLDKPVLFTIKTR' A
#
# COMPACT_ATOMS: atom_id res chain seq x y z
N MET A 1 5.91 28.17 2.14
CA MET A 1 5.98 26.78 2.65
C MET A 1 5.47 25.89 1.54
N PRO A 2 6.24 24.93 1.01
CA PRO A 2 5.66 23.98 0.06
C PRO A 2 4.63 23.15 0.83
N SER A 3 3.36 23.31 0.49
CA SER A 3 2.31 22.41 0.97
C SER A 3 2.69 20.99 0.53
N GLN A 4 2.52 20.02 1.41
CA GLN A 4 2.68 18.58 1.14
C GLN A 4 1.61 18.16 0.12
N SER A 5 1.79 18.55 -1.14
CA SER A 5 0.73 18.68 -2.13
C SER A 5 0.56 17.38 -2.91
N ASP A 6 -0.68 16.88 -2.93
CA ASP A 6 -1.27 16.08 -4.01
C ASP A 6 -0.63 14.70 -4.31
N LEU A 7 -0.05 14.04 -3.31
CA LEU A 7 0.30 12.62 -3.42
C LEU A 7 -0.98 11.77 -3.31
N ARG A 8 -1.42 11.19 -4.42
CA ARG A 8 -2.48 10.18 -4.42
C ARG A 8 -1.86 8.79 -4.32
N TYR A 9 -2.46 7.92 -3.53
CA TYR A 9 -2.06 6.53 -3.44
C TYR A 9 -3.26 5.60 -3.55
N SER A 10 -3.01 4.38 -4.02
CA SER A 10 -4.01 3.32 -4.08
C SER A 10 -3.35 1.97 -3.80
N PHE A 11 -4.10 1.08 -3.18
CA PHE A 11 -3.70 -0.29 -2.89
C PHE A 11 -4.66 -1.26 -3.56
N GLN A 12 -4.13 -2.30 -4.19
CA GLN A 12 -4.89 -3.35 -4.84
C GLN A 12 -4.25 -4.70 -4.54
N ALA A 13 -5.03 -5.63 -3.99
CA ALA A 13 -4.64 -7.03 -3.95
C ALA A 13 -4.70 -7.60 -5.37
N LEU A 14 -3.66 -8.30 -5.82
CA LEU A 14 -3.64 -8.91 -7.16
C LEU A 14 -4.35 -10.28 -7.20
N VAL A 15 -4.75 -10.77 -6.03
CA VAL A 15 -5.45 -12.05 -5.85
C VAL A 15 -6.57 -11.82 -4.82
N GLY A 16 -7.77 -12.27 -5.15
CA GLY A 16 -8.97 -12.05 -4.32
C GLY A 16 -9.69 -10.74 -4.67
N ASP A 17 -10.86 -10.55 -4.06
CA ASP A 17 -11.72 -9.37 -4.26
C ASP A 17 -11.81 -8.53 -2.97
N ALA A 18 -10.73 -8.58 -2.20
CA ALA A 18 -10.68 -7.98 -0.87
C ALA A 18 -10.40 -6.47 -0.97
N GLU A 19 -11.34 -5.67 -0.46
CA GLU A 19 -11.20 -4.22 -0.39
C GLU A 19 -10.51 -3.80 0.92
N PHE A 20 -9.44 -3.02 0.78
CA PHE A 20 -8.67 -2.47 1.89
C PHE A 20 -8.49 -0.97 1.71
N GLU A 21 -8.65 -0.23 2.80
CA GLU A 21 -8.31 1.19 2.86
C GLU A 21 -6.94 1.36 3.53
N VAL A 22 -6.09 2.21 2.94
CA VAL A 22 -4.75 2.49 3.44
C VAL A 22 -4.81 3.69 4.38
N VAL A 23 -4.52 3.45 5.66
CA VAL A 23 -4.49 4.51 6.69
C VAL A 23 -3.15 5.25 6.67
N SER A 24 -2.06 4.50 6.50
CA SER A 24 -0.72 5.05 6.41
C SER A 24 0.23 4.05 5.77
N PHE A 25 1.33 4.53 5.22
CA PHE A 25 2.40 3.68 4.73
C PHE A 25 3.77 4.25 5.08
N THR A 26 4.79 3.39 5.06
CA THR A 26 6.20 3.78 5.12
C THR A 26 6.96 2.98 4.09
N LEU A 27 7.64 3.68 3.18
CA LEU A 27 8.51 3.09 2.17
C LEU A 27 9.96 3.33 2.59
N THR A 28 10.70 2.25 2.83
CA THR A 28 12.13 2.30 3.15
C THR A 28 12.91 1.71 1.98
N GLU A 29 13.78 2.54 1.40
CA GLU A 29 14.62 2.18 0.25
C GLU A 29 16.10 2.47 0.54
N GLY A 30 16.98 1.60 0.03
CA GLY A 30 18.41 1.72 0.17
C GLY A 30 19.13 1.26 -1.10
N ILE A 31 20.35 1.78 -1.33
CA ILE A 31 21.14 1.41 -2.52
C ILE A 31 21.53 -0.07 -2.41
N SER A 32 21.23 -0.86 -3.44
CA SER A 32 21.52 -2.29 -3.51
C SER A 32 20.91 -3.12 -2.37
N GLN A 33 19.81 -2.64 -1.79
CA GLN A 33 19.04 -3.34 -0.78
C GLN A 33 17.59 -3.52 -1.27
N PRO A 34 16.92 -4.61 -0.89
CA PRO A 34 15.48 -4.72 -1.09
C PRO A 34 14.76 -3.55 -0.44
N PHE A 35 13.73 -3.03 -1.09
CA PHE A 35 12.83 -2.07 -0.45
C PHE A 35 11.91 -2.80 0.54
N ALA A 36 11.47 -2.07 1.56
CA ALA A 36 10.42 -2.50 2.48
C ALA A 36 9.26 -1.51 2.41
N LEU A 37 8.06 -2.02 2.18
CA LEU A 37 6.82 -1.25 2.18
C LEU A 37 5.93 -1.73 3.31
N ASP A 38 5.86 -0.95 4.38
CA ASP A 38 5.00 -1.19 5.53
C ASP A 38 3.66 -0.48 5.33
N LEU A 39 2.57 -1.24 5.33
CA LEU A 39 1.21 -0.73 5.13
C LEU A 39 0.38 -0.91 6.40
N LYS A 40 -0.32 0.15 6.83
CA LYS A 40 -1.42 0.04 7.79
C LYS A 40 -2.73 0.05 7.03
N LEU A 41 -3.37 -1.12 7.00
CA LEU A 41 -4.62 -1.34 6.29
C LEU A 41 -5.78 -1.48 7.27
N ILE A 42 -6.95 -1.01 6.87
CA ILE A 42 -8.23 -1.34 7.50
C ILE A 42 -9.12 -2.01 6.46
N SER A 43 -9.92 -2.98 6.91
CA SER A 43 -10.95 -3.59 6.07
C SER A 43 -12.26 -3.66 6.84
N PHE A 44 -13.36 -3.56 6.12
CA PHE A 44 -14.70 -3.79 6.66
C PHE A 44 -15.04 -5.29 6.73
N GLN A 45 -14.29 -6.14 6.03
CA GLN A 45 -14.49 -7.59 5.97
C GLN A 45 -13.27 -8.32 6.56
N HIS A 46 -13.44 -9.57 6.98
CA HIS A 46 -12.37 -10.39 7.56
C HIS A 46 -11.60 -11.18 6.49
N ASP A 47 -11.11 -10.51 5.44
CA ASP A 47 -10.53 -11.15 4.24
C ASP A 47 -9.00 -11.11 4.17
N PHE A 48 -8.32 -10.94 5.32
CA PHE A 48 -6.85 -10.86 5.38
C PHE A 48 -6.14 -12.14 4.88
N ASP A 49 -6.82 -13.28 4.95
CA ASP A 49 -6.30 -14.56 4.47
C ASP A 49 -6.05 -14.55 2.95
N GLN A 50 -6.80 -13.73 2.21
CA GLN A 50 -6.64 -13.58 0.75
C GLN A 50 -5.37 -12.78 0.41
N LEU A 51 -4.81 -12.05 1.38
CA LEU A 51 -3.66 -11.18 1.20
C LEU A 51 -2.33 -11.83 1.59
N LEU A 52 -2.35 -12.75 2.57
CA LEU A 52 -1.14 -13.33 3.13
C LEU A 52 -0.33 -14.09 2.06
N ASP A 53 0.96 -13.79 1.97
CA ASP A 53 1.89 -14.34 0.99
C ASP A 53 1.47 -14.13 -0.49
N LYS A 54 0.60 -13.16 -0.75
CA LYS A 54 0.19 -12.77 -2.11
C LYS A 54 0.86 -11.48 -2.55
N PRO A 55 1.17 -11.36 -3.86
CA PRO A 55 1.66 -10.11 -4.40
C PRO A 55 0.56 -9.03 -4.38
N VAL A 56 0.98 -7.79 -4.16
CA VAL A 56 0.10 -6.61 -4.09
C VAL A 56 0.63 -5.51 -4.99
N LEU A 57 -0.27 -4.64 -5.44
CA LEU A 57 0.08 -3.42 -6.15
C LEU A 57 -0.21 -2.20 -5.29
N PHE A 58 0.86 -1.50 -4.91
CA PHE A 58 0.76 -0.19 -4.28
C PHE A 58 1.21 0.87 -5.28
N THR A 59 0.32 1.80 -5.62
CA THR A 59 0.60 2.85 -6.62
C THR A 59 0.63 4.20 -5.93
N ILE A 60 1.73 4.92 -6.08
CA ILE A 60 1.86 6.33 -5.70
C ILE A 60 1.84 7.16 -6.98
N LYS A 61 0.92 8.12 -7.08
CA LYS A 61 0.78 9.03 -8.21
C LYS A 61 1.07 10.45 -7.75
N THR A 62 2.08 11.06 -8.35
CA THR A 62 2.23 12.51 -8.42
C THR A 62 1.47 12.99 -9.65
N ARG A 63 0.72 14.08 -9.53
CA ARG A 63 -0.03 14.63 -10.66
C ARG A 63 0.89 15.18 -11.75
#